data_AF-M6Y9H0-F1
#
_entry.id   AF-M6Y9H0-F1
#
_cell.length_a   1.000
_cell.length_b   1.000
_cell.length_c   1.000
_cell.angle_alpha   90.00
_cell.angle_beta   90.00
_cell.angle_gamma   90.00
#
_symmetry.space_group_name_H-M   'P 1'
#
loop_
_entity.id
_entity.type
_entity.pdbx_description
1 polymer ?
#
loop_
_entity_poly.entity_id
_entity_poly.type
_entity_poly.pdbx_seq_one_letter_code
_entity_poly.pdbx_strand_id
1 'polypeptide(L)' 'MLQYVGNESKKLFNTSGNDYKELGLKDKLSSMSIDEQLDLLSKNGNLVKRPFVLGEGFGFVGFKEEEWKKRIP' A
#
# COMPACT_ATOMS: atom_id res chain seq x y z
N MET A 1 -0.02 8.48 -1.49
CA MET A 1 -0.74 7.18 -1.50
C MET A 1 -1.71 7.04 -0.33
N LEU A 2 -1.28 7.26 0.92
CA LEU A 2 -2.08 6.98 2.11
C LEU A 2 -3.49 7.64 2.11
N GLN A 3 -3.57 8.91 1.71
CA GLN A 3 -4.84 9.63 1.59
C GLN A 3 -5.83 8.99 0.60
N TYR A 4 -5.33 8.32 -0.45
CA TYR A 4 -6.16 7.69 -1.49
C TYR A 4 -6.69 6.31 -1.10
N VAL A 5 -6.24 5.77 0.04
CA VAL A 5 -6.73 4.50 0.59
C VAL A 5 -7.49 4.69 1.90
N GLY A 6 -7.96 5.91 2.18
CA GLY A 6 -8.74 6.21 3.39
C GLY A 6 -7.90 6.23 4.67
N ASN A 7 -6.61 6.56 4.57
CA ASN A 7 -5.64 6.53 5.68
C ASN A 7 -5.40 5.15 6.30
N GLU A 8 -5.80 4.08 5.61
CA GLU A 8 -5.47 2.71 6.00
C GLU A 8 -4.11 2.30 5.43
N SER A 9 -3.04 2.54 6.21
CA SER A 9 -1.65 2.20 5.87
C SER A 9 -1.48 0.74 5.44
N LYS A 10 -2.21 -0.19 6.06
CA LYS A 10 -2.21 -1.62 5.71
C LYS A 10 -2.52 -1.87 4.23
N LYS A 11 -3.34 -1.04 3.58
CA LYS A 11 -3.67 -1.19 2.15
C LYS A 11 -2.48 -0.88 1.23
N LEU A 12 -1.45 -0.20 1.74
CA LEU A 12 -0.21 0.06 1.02
C LEU A 12 0.75 -1.13 1.04
N PHE A 13 0.50 -2.15 1.87
CA PHE A 13 1.38 -3.31 1.98
C PHE A 13 1.03 -4.40 0.97
N ASN A 14 2.07 -5.01 0.41
CA ASN A 14 2.01 -6.23 -0.36
C ASN A 14 1.81 -7.43 0.59
N THR A 15 0.58 -7.63 1.03
CA THR A 15 0.21 -8.68 1.99
C THR A 15 0.46 -10.10 1.49
N SER A 16 0.62 -10.29 0.18
CA SER A 16 0.88 -11.60 -0.45
C SER A 16 2.37 -11.91 -0.58
N GLY A 17 3.25 -10.91 -0.45
CA GLY A 17 4.70 -11.06 -0.63
C GLY A 17 5.37 -11.87 0.48
N ASN A 18 6.53 -12.45 0.17
CA ASN A 18 7.33 -13.23 1.13
C ASN A 18 7.79 -12.34 2.29
N ASP A 19 8.34 -11.15 2.00
CA ASP A 19 8.79 -10.19 3.01
C ASP A 19 7.71 -9.89 4.06
N TYR A 20 6.43 -9.75 3.65
CA TYR A 20 5.33 -9.49 4.58
C TYR A 20 5.10 -10.65 5.56
N LYS A 21 5.22 -11.89 5.06
CA LYS A 21 5.05 -13.12 5.84
C LYS A 21 6.27 -13.39 6.72
N GLU A 22 7.47 -13.29 6.17
CA GLU A 22 8.75 -13.54 6.86
C GLU A 22 8.97 -12.55 8.01
N LEU A 23 8.60 -11.29 7.83
CA LEU A 23 8.69 -10.27 8.88
C LEU A 23 7.54 -10.35 9.90
N GLY A 24 6.53 -11.19 9.67
CA GLY A 24 5.36 -11.33 10.55
C GLY A 24 4.52 -10.06 10.64
N LEU A 25 4.41 -9.31 9.54
CA LEU A 25 3.81 -7.97 9.56
C LEU A 25 2.30 -7.98 9.84
N LYS A 26 1.61 -9.11 9.60
CA LYS A 26 0.17 -9.23 9.89
C LYS A 26 -0.16 -8.84 11.34
N ASP A 27 0.64 -9.32 12.28
CA ASP A 27 0.41 -9.11 13.71
C ASP A 27 1.06 -7.79 14.16
N LYS A 28 2.27 -7.50 13.67
CA LYS A 28 3.05 -6.29 14.04
C LYS A 28 2.43 -4.98 13.56
N LEU A 29 1.81 -4.96 12.38
CA LEU A 29 1.21 -3.72 11.87
C LEU A 29 0.08 -3.20 12.75
N SER A 30 -0.55 -4.07 13.55
CA SER A 30 -1.63 -3.67 14.47
C SER A 30 -1.10 -2.92 15.70
N SER A 31 0.17 -3.13 16.06
CA SER A 31 0.83 -2.47 17.19
C SER A 31 1.76 -1.31 16.77
N MET A 32 2.08 -1.19 15.49
CA MET A 32 2.91 -0.11 14.95
C MET A 32 2.09 1.17 14.71
N SER A 33 2.71 2.32 14.97
CA SER A 33 2.17 3.62 14.57
C SER A 33 2.18 3.80 13.04
N ILE A 34 1.37 4.73 12.52
CA ILE A 34 1.31 5.01 11.07
C ILE A 34 2.68 5.44 10.53
N ASP A 35 3.40 6.29 11.26
CA ASP A 35 4.73 6.77 10.87
C ASP A 35 5.74 5.62 10.74
N GLU A 36 5.75 4.67 11.69
CA GLU A 36 6.62 3.48 11.61
C GLU A 36 6.28 2.60 10.40
N GLN A 37 4.99 2.45 10.09
CA GLN A 37 4.56 1.68 8.93
C GLN A 37 5.00 2.35 7.61
N LEU A 38 4.92 3.68 7.54
CA LEU A 38 5.37 4.44 6.38
C LEU A 38 6.90 4.41 6.24
N ASP A 39 7.63 4.54 7.34
CA ASP A 39 9.09 4.42 7.37
C ASP A 39 9.51 3.02 6.86
N LEU A 40 8.84 1.96 7.31
CA LEU A 40 9.10 0.60 6.84
C LEU A 40 8.87 0.44 5.33
N LEU A 41 7.78 0.99 4.80
CA LEU A 41 7.49 0.97 3.36
C LEU A 41 8.54 1.76 2.56
N SER A 42 9.05 2.86 3.10
CA SER A 42 10.10 3.67 2.46
C SER A 42 11.45 2.95 2.41
N LYS A 43 11.75 2.16 3.44
CA LYS A 43 12.99 1.37 3.56
C LYS A 43 12.95 0.08 2.74
N ASN A 44 11.79 -0.57 2.63
CA ASN A 44 11.62 -1.79 1.83
C ASN A 44 10.52 -1.63 0.77
N GLY A 45 10.95 -1.30 -0.46
CA GLY A 45 10.06 -1.15 -1.60
C GLY A 45 9.31 -2.42 -2.03
N ASN A 46 9.75 -3.62 -1.64
CA ASN A 46 9.04 -4.88 -1.93
C ASN A 46 7.76 -5.04 -1.10
N LEU A 47 7.72 -4.38 0.06
CA LEU A 47 6.52 -4.32 0.90
C LEU A 47 5.45 -3.40 0.30
N VAL A 48 5.78 -2.54 -0.67
CA VAL A 48 4.78 -1.66 -1.29
C VAL A 48 3.88 -2.47 -2.23
N LYS A 49 2.56 -2.34 -2.07
CA LYS A 49 1.55 -3.00 -2.89
C LYS A 49 1.60 -2.48 -4.33
N ARG A 50 1.59 -3.41 -5.29
CA ARG A 50 1.63 -3.13 -6.74
C ARG A 50 0.48 -3.84 -7.47
N PRO A 51 0.00 -3.32 -8.61
CA PRO A 51 0.32 -2.02 -9.21
C PRO A 51 -0.25 -0.86 -8.39
N PHE A 52 0.32 0.34 -8.55
CA PHE A 52 -0.24 1.59 -8.03
C PHE A 52 0.03 2.72 -9.02
N VAL A 53 -0.75 3.79 -8.93
CA VAL A 53 -0.61 4.98 -9.77
C VAL A 53 -1.02 6.20 -8.97
N LEU A 54 -0.29 7.29 -9.15
CA LEU A 54 -0.57 8.60 -8.57
C LEU A 54 -0.60 9.62 -9.69
N GLY A 55 -1.64 10.43 -9.74
CA GLY A 55 -1.76 11.55 -10.67
C GLY A 55 -2.29 12.80 -9.96
N GLU A 56 -2.51 13.87 -10.71
CA GLU A 56 -3.07 15.10 -10.15
C GLU A 56 -4.50 14.87 -9.65
N GLY A 57 -4.67 14.91 -8.33
CA GLY A 57 -5.96 14.75 -7.66
C GLY A 57 -6.49 13.31 -7.55
N PHE A 58 -5.74 12.28 -7.98
CA PHE A 58 -6.16 10.88 -7.82
C PHE A 58 -5.00 9.94 -7.51
N GLY A 59 -5.32 8.78 -6.94
CA GLY A 59 -4.36 7.71 -6.76
C GLY A 59 -5.07 6.37 -6.61
N PHE A 60 -4.52 5.33 -7.24
CA PHE A 60 -4.98 3.96 -7.08
C PHE A 60 -3.87 3.11 -6.49
N VAL A 61 -4.23 2.25 -5.55
CA VAL A 61 -3.32 1.29 -4.91
C VAL A 61 -3.94 -0.09 -5.07
N GLY A 62 -3.22 -0.97 -5.76
CA GLY A 62 -3.76 -2.22 -6.30
C GLY A 62 -4.47 -2.02 -7.64
N PHE A 63 -4.97 -3.12 -8.17
CA PHE A 63 -5.68 -3.14 -9.45
C PHE A 63 -7.18 -3.34 -9.21
N LYS A 64 -7.97 -2.39 -9.71
CA LYS A 64 -9.42 -2.49 -9.83
C LYS A 64 -9.79 -2.04 -11.23
N GLU A 65 -10.14 -2.99 -12.07
CA GLU A 65 -10.29 -2.77 -13.52
C GLU A 65 -11.24 -1.61 -13.86
N GLU A 66 -12.39 -1.52 -13.18
CA GLU A 66 -13.37 -0.44 -13.42
C GLU A 66 -12.82 0.95 -13.11
N GLU A 67 -12.07 1.11 -12.00
CA GLU A 67 -11.48 2.40 -11.62
C GLU A 67 -10.33 2.78 -12.57
N TRP A 68 -9.51 1.80 -12.95
CA TRP A 68 -8.39 2.00 -13.87
C TRP A 68 -8.90 2.40 -15.25
N LYS A 69 -9.86 1.67 -15.84
CA LYS A 69 -10.45 2.01 -17.16
C LYS A 69 -11.16 3.37 -17.17
N LYS A 70 -11.78 3.78 -16.05
CA LYS A 70 -12.49 5.06 -15.98
C LYS A 70 -11.56 6.27 -15.98
N ARG A 71 -10.33 6.12 -15.46
CA ARG A 71 -9.42 7.24 -15.19
C ARG A 71 -8.16 7.20 -16.05
N ILE A 72 -7.76 6.04 -16.54
CA ILE A 72 -6.61 5.83 -17.40
C ILE A 72 -7.17 5.28 -18.73
N PRO A 73 -7.24 6.12 -19.78
CA PRO A 73 -7.72 5.72 -21.11
C PRO A 73 -6.77 4.73 -21.81
#